data_AF-A0A6C0BYA5-F1
#
_entry.id   AF-A0A6C0BYA5-F1
#
_cell.length_a   1.000
_cell.length_b   1.000
_cell.length_c   1.000
_cell.angle_alpha   90.00
_cell.angle_beta   90.00
_cell.angle_gamma   90.00
#
_symmetry.space_group_name_H-M   'P 1'
#
loop_
_entity.id
_entity.type
_entity.pdbx_description
1 polymer ?
#
loop_
_entity_poly.entity_id
_entity_poly.type
_entity_poly.pdbx_seq_one_letter_code
_entity_poly.pdbx_strand_id
1 'polypeptide(L)'
;MSDDSHSNSDDDINDEIDCGWMTEFKKLEESYEEFYKEPPSTVKLYFLFIDSGGEAKSIKRDNVKLDKNSILTKDKIIDVMFRNNPAGSMTEKYNLKTILQYNFTIDAENIYNVINKDDYQNEYLRKYSYVQDIKFNNTIKAFHSVNSLFFILKMERKGDNHTRKCRYTGASTGILAKKHRFHKTRRILGKKCI
;
A
#
# COMPACT_ATOMS: atom_id res chain seq x y z
N MET A 1 79.41 -50.39 11.80
CA MET A 1 78.81 -49.07 12.11
C MET A 1 78.54 -48.45 10.76
N SER A 2 77.30 -48.54 10.31
CA SER A 2 76.85 -48.02 9.01
C SER A 2 75.78 -46.98 9.33
N ASP A 3 76.02 -45.75 8.90
CA ASP A 3 75.12 -44.62 9.04
C ASP A 3 74.03 -44.69 7.96
N ASP A 4 72.78 -44.94 8.36
CA ASP A 4 71.60 -44.71 7.53
C ASP A 4 71.00 -43.35 7.89
N SER A 5 71.23 -42.36 7.03
CA SER A 5 70.55 -41.06 7.09
C SER A 5 69.35 -41.08 6.13
N HIS A 6 68.16 -41.31 6.66
CA HIS A 6 66.91 -41.02 5.95
C HIS A 6 66.66 -39.51 5.98
N SER A 7 66.89 -38.83 4.85
CA SER A 7 66.38 -37.48 4.63
C SER A 7 64.89 -37.55 4.31
N ASN A 8 64.04 -37.33 5.31
CA ASN A 8 62.65 -36.95 5.06
C ASN A 8 62.66 -35.49 4.57
N SER A 9 62.62 -35.31 3.26
CA SER A 9 62.18 -34.07 2.65
C SER A 9 60.66 -34.02 2.81
N ASP A 10 60.22 -33.48 3.95
CA ASP A 10 58.87 -32.96 4.07
C ASP A 10 58.81 -31.72 3.17
N ASP A 11 58.44 -31.95 1.90
CA ASP A 11 58.08 -30.90 0.97
C ASP A 11 56.87 -30.18 1.56
N ASP A 12 57.15 -29.05 2.22
CA ASP A 12 56.19 -28.04 2.64
C ASP A 12 55.52 -27.48 1.37
N ILE A 13 54.50 -28.18 0.89
CA ILE A 13 53.57 -27.71 -0.12
C ILE A 13 52.73 -26.62 0.56
N ASN A 14 53.33 -25.44 0.69
CA ASN A 14 52.61 -24.20 0.93
C ASN A 14 51.99 -23.76 -0.41
N ASP A 15 51.04 -24.56 -0.89
CA ASP A 15 50.16 -24.20 -2.01
C ASP A 15 49.22 -23.12 -1.50
N GLU A 16 49.69 -21.87 -1.57
CA GLU A 16 48.85 -20.69 -1.45
C GLU A 16 47.79 -20.76 -2.56
N ILE A 17 46.59 -21.25 -2.21
CA ILE A 17 45.50 -21.49 -3.16
C ILE A 17 45.20 -20.18 -3.91
N ASP A 18 45.50 -20.14 -5.21
CA ASP A 18 45.19 -19.00 -6.07
C ASP A 18 43.67 -18.75 -6.10
N CYS A 19 43.25 -17.71 -5.37
CA CYS A 19 41.87 -17.27 -5.26
C CYS A 19 41.50 -16.17 -6.27
N GLY A 20 42.34 -15.91 -7.28
CA GLY A 20 42.09 -14.89 -8.31
C GLY A 20 40.76 -15.10 -9.03
N TRP A 21 40.50 -16.33 -9.48
CA TRP A 21 39.24 -16.72 -10.14
C TRP A 21 38.00 -16.45 -9.26
N MET A 22 38.12 -16.68 -7.94
CA MET A 22 37.02 -16.48 -7.00
C MET A 22 36.69 -14.99 -6.82
N THR A 23 37.71 -14.14 -6.89
CA THR A 23 37.55 -12.68 -6.80
C THR A 23 36.90 -12.12 -8.06
N GLU A 24 37.29 -12.61 -9.23
CA GLU A 24 36.67 -12.24 -10.51
C GLU A 24 35.20 -12.69 -10.58
N PHE A 25 34.91 -13.91 -10.11
CA PHE A 25 33.55 -14.41 -10.04
C PHE A 25 32.65 -13.55 -9.12
N LYS A 26 33.14 -13.16 -7.94
CA LYS A 26 32.39 -12.28 -7.02
C LYS A 26 32.06 -10.93 -7.65
N LYS A 27 33.02 -10.31 -8.35
CA LYS A 27 32.79 -9.04 -9.07
C LYS A 27 31.75 -9.20 -10.17
N LEU A 28 31.76 -10.33 -10.88
CA LEU A 28 30.77 -10.64 -11.89
C LEU A 28 29.39 -10.83 -11.25
N GLU A 29 29.30 -11.56 -10.14
CA GLU A 29 28.05 -11.81 -9.41
C GLU A 29 27.40 -10.54 -8.86
N GLU A 30 28.20 -9.59 -8.34
CA GLU A 30 27.72 -8.26 -7.91
C GLU A 30 26.99 -7.52 -9.04
N SER A 31 27.46 -7.65 -10.29
CA SER A 31 26.80 -7.01 -11.44
C SER A 31 25.40 -7.59 -11.74
N TYR A 32 25.12 -8.80 -11.26
CA TYR A 32 23.82 -9.46 -11.42
C TYR A 32 22.89 -9.31 -10.21
N GLU A 33 23.33 -8.64 -9.14
CA GLU A 33 22.56 -8.53 -7.89
C GLU A 33 21.16 -7.95 -8.12
N GLU A 34 21.04 -7.00 -9.05
CA GLU A 34 19.77 -6.34 -9.38
C GLU A 34 18.73 -7.25 -10.04
N PHE A 35 19.14 -8.40 -10.58
CA PHE A 35 18.27 -9.36 -11.25
C PHE A 35 17.72 -10.43 -10.30
N TYR A 36 18.28 -10.55 -9.09
CA TYR A 36 17.77 -11.48 -8.10
C TYR A 36 16.44 -11.00 -7.52
N LYS A 37 15.57 -11.97 -7.25
CA LYS A 37 14.29 -11.73 -6.60
C LYS A 37 14.50 -11.56 -5.11
N GLU A 38 14.04 -10.43 -4.61
CA GLU A 38 14.04 -10.15 -3.18
C GLU A 38 12.69 -9.54 -2.77
N PRO A 39 12.30 -9.70 -1.50
CA PRO A 39 11.11 -9.04 -0.95
C PRO A 39 11.26 -7.52 -1.04
N PRO A 40 10.27 -6.78 -1.58
CA PRO A 40 10.34 -5.33 -1.60
C PRO A 40 10.31 -4.77 -0.16
N SER A 41 11.21 -3.84 0.10
CA SER A 41 11.34 -3.15 1.40
C SER A 41 10.53 -1.84 1.46
N THR A 42 10.25 -1.26 0.31
CA THR A 42 9.49 -0.01 0.17
C THR A 42 8.50 -0.10 -0.98
N VAL A 43 7.43 0.69 -0.90
CA VAL A 43 6.42 0.78 -1.95
C VAL A 43 5.98 2.23 -2.14
N LYS A 44 5.77 2.61 -3.41
CA LYS A 44 5.24 3.92 -3.78
C LYS A 44 3.74 3.95 -3.60
N LEU A 45 3.23 5.03 -3.01
CA LEU A 45 1.82 5.25 -2.78
C LEU A 45 1.34 6.42 -3.61
N TYR A 46 0.20 6.24 -4.27
CA TYR A 46 -0.44 7.27 -5.09
C TYR A 46 -1.85 7.51 -4.58
N PHE A 47 -2.17 8.75 -4.23
CA PHE A 47 -3.52 9.15 -3.80
C PHE A 47 -4.15 9.98 -4.90
N LEU A 48 -5.08 9.39 -5.63
CA LEU A 48 -5.86 10.04 -6.67
C LEU A 48 -7.16 10.59 -6.05
N PHE A 49 -7.30 11.90 -6.06
CA PHE A 49 -8.50 12.60 -5.58
C PHE A 49 -9.38 12.95 -6.77
N ILE A 50 -10.56 12.35 -6.81
CA ILE A 50 -11.59 12.58 -7.82
C ILE A 50 -12.66 13.47 -7.22
N ASP A 51 -13.04 14.51 -7.95
CA ASP A 51 -14.08 15.44 -7.54
C ASP A 51 -15.49 14.82 -7.64
N SER A 52 -16.51 15.64 -7.39
CA SER A 52 -17.90 15.22 -7.48
C SER A 52 -18.41 15.06 -8.93
N GLY A 53 -17.73 15.69 -9.90
CA GLY A 53 -17.98 15.58 -11.33
C GLY A 53 -17.41 14.31 -11.97
N GLY A 54 -16.41 13.69 -11.35
CA GLY A 54 -15.68 12.55 -11.89
C GLY A 54 -14.29 12.89 -12.46
N GLU A 55 -13.83 14.13 -12.30
CA GLU A 55 -12.54 14.62 -12.78
C GLU A 55 -11.46 14.46 -11.70
N ALA A 56 -10.23 14.18 -12.14
CA ALA A 56 -9.08 14.09 -11.25
C ALA A 56 -8.68 15.50 -10.77
N LYS A 57 -8.91 15.78 -9.48
CA LYS A 57 -8.58 17.07 -8.87
C LYS A 57 -7.10 17.19 -8.52
N SER A 58 -6.55 16.14 -7.92
CA SER A 58 -5.12 16.13 -7.55
C SER A 58 -4.59 14.71 -7.38
N ILE A 59 -3.27 14.58 -7.47
CA ILE A 59 -2.54 13.36 -7.19
C ILE A 59 -1.48 13.68 -6.13
N LYS A 60 -1.49 12.96 -5.02
CA LYS A 60 -0.38 12.99 -4.05
C LYS A 60 0.44 11.72 -4.15
N ARG A 61 1.72 11.82 -3.85
CA ARG A 61 2.67 10.71 -3.84
C ARG A 61 3.31 10.62 -2.47
N ASP A 62 3.50 9.40 -1.99
CA ASP A 62 4.18 9.11 -0.74
C ASP A 62 4.93 7.78 -0.88
N ASN A 63 5.81 7.47 0.07
CA ASN A 63 6.53 6.20 0.12
C ASN A 63 6.39 5.60 1.51
N VAL A 64 6.18 4.29 1.58
CA VAL A 64 6.10 3.58 2.86
C VAL A 64 7.07 2.41 2.89
N LYS A 65 7.68 2.21 4.07
CA LYS A 65 8.48 1.01 4.36
C LYS A 65 7.55 -0.14 4.71
N LEU A 66 7.78 -1.28 4.07
CA LEU A 66 7.08 -2.53 4.34
C LEU A 66 7.70 -3.23 5.56
N ASP A 67 6.91 -4.09 6.21
CA ASP A 67 7.43 -4.95 7.27
C ASP A 67 8.34 -6.05 6.71
N LYS A 68 9.02 -6.80 7.59
CA LYS A 68 9.98 -7.86 7.22
C LYS A 68 9.43 -8.91 6.24
N ASN A 69 8.10 -9.09 6.20
CA ASN A 69 7.41 -10.04 5.32
C ASN A 69 6.84 -9.39 4.04
N SER A 70 7.27 -8.16 3.72
CA SER A 70 6.72 -7.32 2.63
C SER A 70 5.21 -7.10 2.75
N ILE A 71 4.73 -6.97 3.99
CA ILE A 71 3.32 -6.70 4.30
C ILE A 71 3.18 -5.23 4.67
N LEU A 72 2.17 -4.59 4.09
CA LEU A 72 1.66 -3.30 4.55
C LEU A 72 0.39 -3.56 5.36
N THR A 73 0.50 -3.36 6.67
CA THR A 73 -0.62 -3.61 7.59
C THR A 73 -1.73 -2.58 7.41
N LYS A 74 -2.96 -3.00 7.71
CA LYS A 74 -4.16 -2.17 7.68
C LYS A 74 -3.98 -0.87 8.45
N ASP A 75 -3.39 -0.92 9.64
CA ASP A 75 -3.18 0.25 10.48
C ASP A 75 -2.24 1.26 9.82
N LYS A 76 -1.13 0.80 9.23
CA LYS A 76 -0.23 1.66 8.46
C LYS A 76 -0.91 2.27 7.24
N ILE A 77 -1.77 1.51 6.56
CA ILE A 77 -2.55 2.04 5.43
C ILE A 77 -3.45 3.19 5.92
N ILE A 78 -4.17 2.97 7.02
CA ILE A 78 -5.04 3.97 7.64
C ILE A 78 -4.24 5.22 8.02
N ASP A 79 -3.09 5.04 8.67
CA ASP A 79 -2.22 6.15 9.08
C ASP A 79 -1.74 6.97 7.89
N VAL A 80 -1.27 6.30 6.83
CA VAL A 80 -0.80 7.00 5.62
C VAL A 80 -1.98 7.72 4.94
N MET A 81 -3.14 7.09 4.86
CA MET A 81 -4.34 7.72 4.32
C MET A 81 -4.73 8.97 5.11
N PHE A 82 -4.68 8.94 6.44
CA PHE A 82 -4.99 10.10 7.28
C PHE A 82 -3.97 11.23 7.07
N ARG A 83 -2.67 10.93 7.05
CA ARG A 83 -1.62 11.93 6.83
C ARG A 83 -1.72 12.60 5.45
N ASN A 84 -2.10 11.84 4.43
CA ASN A 84 -2.20 12.34 3.07
C ASN A 84 -3.58 12.90 2.72
N ASN A 85 -4.57 12.77 3.60
CA ASN A 85 -5.89 13.33 3.39
C ASN A 85 -5.80 14.86 3.30
N PRO A 86 -6.24 15.51 2.20
CA PRO A 86 -6.29 16.95 2.10
C PRO A 86 -7.29 17.58 3.10
N ALA A 87 -8.16 16.79 3.71
CA ALA A 87 -9.21 17.24 4.64
C ALA A 87 -8.73 17.62 6.05
N GLY A 88 -7.55 18.24 6.19
CA GLY A 88 -7.28 19.11 7.34
C GLY A 88 -8.25 20.32 7.40
N SER A 89 -9.00 20.57 6.31
CA SER A 89 -10.09 21.53 6.25
C SER A 89 -11.44 20.81 6.15
N MET A 90 -12.34 21.15 7.05
CA MET A 90 -13.64 20.54 7.35
C MET A 90 -14.68 20.55 6.21
N THR A 91 -14.29 20.94 4.99
CA THR A 91 -15.18 21.34 3.89
C THR A 91 -15.37 20.30 2.78
N GLU A 92 -14.39 19.42 2.54
CA GLU A 92 -14.47 18.41 1.48
C GLU A 92 -14.26 16.99 2.03
N LYS A 93 -15.34 16.19 2.04
CA LYS A 93 -15.29 14.79 2.45
C LYS A 93 -14.96 13.92 1.25
N TYR A 94 -13.76 13.34 1.27
CA TYR A 94 -13.35 12.30 0.33
C TYR A 94 -13.52 10.93 0.97
N ASN A 95 -14.17 10.03 0.25
CA ASN A 95 -14.31 8.64 0.65
C ASN A 95 -13.45 7.76 -0.25
N LEU A 96 -12.78 6.78 0.37
CA LEU A 96 -12.06 5.75 -0.35
C LEU A 96 -13.04 4.94 -1.20
N LYS A 97 -12.79 4.88 -2.50
CA LYS A 97 -13.60 4.07 -3.41
C LYS A 97 -12.97 2.72 -3.69
N THR A 98 -11.66 2.69 -3.90
CA THR A 98 -10.92 1.48 -4.29
C THR A 98 -9.45 1.66 -3.99
N ILE A 99 -8.79 0.56 -3.64
CA ILE A 99 -7.34 0.46 -3.60
C ILE A 99 -6.90 -0.47 -4.73
N LEU A 100 -5.88 -0.08 -5.49
CA LEU A 100 -5.26 -0.92 -6.51
C LEU A 100 -3.82 -1.20 -6.13
N GLN A 101 -3.46 -2.47 -5.99
CA GLN A 101 -2.10 -2.90 -5.76
C GLN A 101 -1.49 -3.35 -7.08
N TYR A 102 -0.35 -2.75 -7.43
CA TYR A 102 0.49 -3.20 -8.52
C TYR A 102 1.73 -3.88 -7.95
N ASN A 103 1.87 -5.18 -8.20
CA ASN A 103 3.01 -5.98 -7.75
C ASN A 103 3.56 -6.80 -8.93
N PHE A 104 4.69 -6.36 -9.47
CA PHE A 104 5.26 -6.88 -10.70
C PHE A 104 6.23 -8.03 -10.42
N THR A 105 5.72 -9.26 -10.46
CA THR A 105 6.42 -10.47 -10.01
C THR A 105 6.98 -11.31 -11.16
N ILE A 106 7.43 -10.65 -12.23
CA ILE A 106 7.96 -11.37 -13.40
C ILE A 106 9.31 -12.03 -13.08
N ASP A 107 9.56 -13.14 -13.78
CA ASP A 107 10.82 -13.87 -13.74
C ASP A 107 11.68 -13.41 -14.92
N ALA A 108 13.00 -13.35 -14.72
CA ALA A 108 13.93 -12.86 -15.76
C ALA A 108 13.75 -13.62 -17.10
N GLU A 109 13.55 -14.94 -17.02
CA GLU A 109 13.30 -15.83 -18.16
C GLU A 109 12.03 -15.49 -18.94
N ASN A 110 11.02 -14.92 -18.27
CA ASN A 110 9.70 -14.65 -18.82
C ASN A 110 9.53 -13.20 -19.33
N ILE A 111 10.53 -12.34 -19.14
CA ILE A 111 10.46 -10.93 -19.57
C ILE A 111 10.17 -10.82 -21.07
N TYR A 112 10.90 -11.58 -21.90
CA TYR A 112 10.72 -11.56 -23.35
C TYR A 112 9.30 -11.98 -23.77
N ASN A 113 8.73 -12.96 -23.06
CA ASN A 113 7.39 -13.44 -23.31
C ASN A 113 6.32 -12.41 -22.97
N VAL A 114 6.53 -11.58 -21.95
CA VAL A 114 5.58 -10.52 -21.56
C VAL A 114 5.68 -9.30 -22.49
N ILE A 115 6.87 -8.98 -23.01
CA ILE A 115 7.04 -7.87 -23.97
C ILE A 115 6.34 -8.18 -25.30
N ASN A 116 6.41 -9.43 -25.76
CA ASN A 116 5.88 -9.83 -27.08
C ASN A 116 4.43 -10.33 -27.06
N LYS A 117 3.78 -10.37 -25.90
CA LYS A 117 2.35 -10.69 -25.79
C LYS A 117 1.54 -9.42 -25.94
N ASP A 118 0.63 -9.40 -26.91
CA ASP A 118 -0.34 -8.32 -27.10
C ASP A 118 -1.44 -8.33 -26.01
N ASP A 119 -1.61 -9.46 -25.32
CA ASP A 119 -2.67 -9.66 -24.35
C ASP A 119 -2.12 -9.58 -22.91
N TYR A 120 -2.01 -8.35 -22.40
CA TYR A 120 -1.66 -8.08 -21.01
C TYR A 120 -2.85 -8.41 -20.10
N GLN A 121 -2.92 -9.67 -19.67
CA GLN A 121 -3.81 -10.04 -18.57
C GLN A 121 -3.40 -9.26 -17.31
N ASN A 122 -4.38 -8.83 -16.51
CA ASN A 122 -4.19 -8.01 -15.29
C ASN A 122 -3.52 -8.77 -14.12
N GLU A 123 -2.58 -9.68 -14.40
CA GLU A 123 -1.99 -10.62 -13.44
C GLU A 123 -1.31 -9.92 -12.27
N TYR A 124 -0.72 -8.74 -12.52
CA TYR A 124 0.03 -7.96 -11.53
C TYR A 124 -0.81 -6.91 -10.81
N LEU A 125 -2.04 -6.67 -11.23
CA LEU A 125 -2.91 -5.62 -10.69
C LEU A 125 -4.06 -6.24 -9.88
N ARG A 126 -4.02 -6.03 -8.56
CA ARG A 126 -5.08 -6.49 -7.65
C ARG A 126 -5.94 -5.34 -7.18
N LYS A 127 -7.25 -5.54 -7.17
CA LYS A 127 -8.23 -4.57 -6.69
C LYS A 127 -8.74 -4.94 -5.30
N TYR A 128 -8.78 -3.97 -4.40
CA TYR A 128 -9.35 -4.10 -3.07
C TYR A 128 -10.49 -3.09 -2.87
N SER A 129 -11.62 -3.58 -2.39
CA SER A 129 -12.81 -2.76 -2.11
C SER A 129 -12.79 -2.13 -0.72
N TYR A 130 -11.97 -2.65 0.20
CA TYR A 130 -11.86 -2.21 1.58
C TYR A 130 -10.40 -2.29 2.06
N VAL A 131 -10.11 -1.59 3.16
CA VAL A 131 -8.77 -1.57 3.76
C VAL A 131 -8.51 -2.87 4.53
N GLN A 132 -7.44 -3.56 4.15
CA GLN A 132 -6.96 -4.79 4.78
C GLN A 132 -5.44 -4.87 4.65
N ASP A 133 -4.83 -5.89 5.24
CA ASP A 133 -3.39 -6.14 5.08
C ASP A 133 -3.08 -6.50 3.63
N ILE A 134 -2.05 -5.86 3.07
CA ILE A 134 -1.63 -6.04 1.68
C ILE A 134 -0.23 -6.62 1.65
N LYS A 135 -0.09 -7.82 1.09
CA LYS A 135 1.20 -8.50 0.92
C LYS A 135 1.75 -8.26 -0.48
N PHE A 136 3.02 -7.88 -0.56
CA PHE A 136 3.79 -7.84 -1.81
C PHE A 136 4.65 -9.10 -1.90
N ASN A 137 4.62 -9.75 -3.05
CA ASN A 137 5.47 -10.90 -3.33
C ASN A 137 6.87 -10.43 -3.76
N ASN A 138 7.82 -11.36 -3.73
CA ASN A 138 9.19 -11.11 -4.16
C ASN A 138 9.22 -10.69 -5.63
N THR A 139 10.00 -9.66 -5.90
CA THR A 139 10.19 -9.10 -7.24
C THR A 139 11.67 -8.91 -7.49
N ILE A 140 12.08 -8.93 -8.75
CA ILE A 140 13.44 -8.58 -9.15
C ILE A 140 13.77 -7.19 -8.59
N LYS A 141 14.94 -7.02 -7.98
CA LYS A 141 15.37 -5.77 -7.32
C LYS A 141 15.24 -4.54 -8.22
N ALA A 142 15.61 -4.67 -9.50
CA ALA A 142 15.42 -3.61 -10.50
C ALA A 142 13.95 -3.14 -10.63
N PHE A 143 12.97 -4.01 -10.41
CA PHE A 143 11.53 -3.70 -10.53
C PHE A 143 10.86 -3.26 -9.24
N HIS A 144 11.58 -3.18 -8.11
CA HIS A 144 11.01 -2.70 -6.84
C HIS A 144 10.41 -1.31 -6.96
N SER A 145 11.03 -0.45 -7.78
CA SER A 145 10.60 0.92 -7.99
C SER A 145 9.25 1.06 -8.71
N VAL A 146 8.77 -0.01 -9.35
CA VAL A 146 7.50 -0.05 -10.10
C VAL A 146 6.35 -0.51 -9.19
N ASN A 147 6.65 -1.34 -8.18
CA ASN A 147 5.65 -1.80 -7.20
C ASN A 147 4.99 -0.60 -6.50
N SER A 148 3.67 -0.55 -6.57
CA SER A 148 2.91 0.64 -6.21
C SER A 148 1.54 0.31 -5.65
N LEU A 149 1.01 1.20 -4.82
CA LEU A 149 -0.35 1.15 -4.31
C LEU A 149 -1.09 2.44 -4.65
N PHE A 150 -2.24 2.31 -5.29
CA PHE A 150 -3.07 3.43 -5.70
C PHE A 150 -4.33 3.49 -4.85
N PHE A 151 -4.60 4.64 -4.26
CA PHE A 151 -5.81 4.95 -3.53
C PHE A 151 -6.66 5.86 -4.39
N ILE A 152 -7.84 5.38 -4.77
CA ILE A 152 -8.82 6.18 -5.50
C ILE A 152 -9.82 6.71 -4.48
N LEU A 153 -9.78 8.02 -4.26
CA LEU A 153 -10.66 8.72 -3.34
C LEU A 153 -11.63 9.58 -4.13
N LYS A 154 -12.92 9.52 -3.81
CA LYS A 154 -13.95 10.29 -4.49
C LYS A 154 -14.64 11.23 -3.52
N MET A 155 -14.83 12.47 -3.94
CA MET A 155 -15.62 13.45 -3.20
C MET A 155 -17.10 13.07 -3.24
N GLU A 156 -17.75 13.08 -2.08
CA GLU A 156 -19.20 12.92 -2.04
C GLU A 156 -19.88 14.18 -2.55
N ARG A 157 -20.90 14.00 -3.40
CA ARG A 157 -21.84 15.09 -3.69
C ARG A 157 -22.56 15.41 -2.39
N LYS A 158 -22.63 16.70 -2.02
CA LYS A 158 -23.54 17.14 -0.97
C LYS A 158 -24.96 16.84 -1.46
N GLY A 159 -25.52 15.71 -1.01
CA GLY A 159 -26.94 15.46 -1.19
C GLY A 159 -27.72 16.48 -0.38
N ASP A 160 -28.89 16.89 -0.87
CA ASP A 160 -29.84 17.58 -0.02
C ASP A 160 -30.16 16.66 1.16
N ASN A 161 -29.77 17.07 2.37
CA ASN A 161 -30.04 16.34 3.61
C ASN A 161 -31.54 16.39 3.90
N HIS A 162 -32.33 15.68 3.11
CA HIS A 162 -33.73 15.42 3.40
C HIS A 162 -33.78 14.14 4.22
N THR A 163 -33.80 14.31 5.55
CA THR A 163 -34.17 13.24 6.46
C THR A 163 -35.54 12.73 6.03
N ARG A 164 -35.61 11.49 5.53
CA ARG A 164 -36.91 10.87 5.23
C ARG A 164 -37.70 10.83 6.54
N LYS A 165 -38.79 11.58 6.60
CA LYS A 165 -39.68 11.60 7.77
C LYS A 165 -40.28 10.20 7.93
N CYS A 166 -39.73 9.40 8.83
CA CYS A 166 -40.36 8.15 9.26
C CYS A 166 -41.69 8.50 9.95
N ARG A 167 -42.81 8.20 9.30
CA ARG A 167 -44.11 8.19 9.96
C ARG A 167 -44.26 6.81 10.59
N TYR A 168 -44.17 6.75 11.92
CA TYR A 168 -44.56 5.57 12.66
C TYR A 168 -46.09 5.44 12.57
N THR A 169 -46.59 4.58 11.68
CA THR A 169 -47.99 4.14 11.73
C THR A 169 -48.06 3.06 12.80
N GLY A 170 -48.17 3.49 14.06
CA GLY A 170 -48.49 2.58 15.14
C GLY A 170 -49.82 1.91 14.82
N ALA A 171 -49.85 0.58 14.82
CA ALA A 171 -51.07 -0.19 14.80
C ALA A 171 -51.95 0.34 15.95
N SER A 172 -53.13 0.85 15.60
CA SER A 172 -54.13 1.31 16.54
C SER A 172 -54.67 0.13 17.32
N THR A 173 -54.09 -0.15 18.47
CA THR A 173 -54.76 -0.85 19.57
C THR A 173 -54.70 0.08 20.77
N GLY A 174 -55.86 0.60 21.14
CA GLY A 174 -55.99 1.69 22.10
C GLY A 174 -55.42 1.38 23.47
N ILE A 175 -54.93 2.43 24.13
CA ILE A 175 -55.10 2.76 25.54
C ILE A 175 -54.55 4.19 25.70
N LEU A 176 -55.32 5.05 26.38
CA LEU A 176 -55.00 6.45 26.65
C LEU A 176 -53.65 6.61 27.38
N ALA A 177 -52.64 7.16 26.71
CA ALA A 177 -51.43 7.64 27.36
C ALA A 177 -51.47 9.18 27.47
N LYS A 178 -51.54 9.65 28.73
CA LYS A 178 -51.61 11.06 29.13
C LYS A 178 -50.48 11.88 28.49
N LYS A 179 -50.83 13.00 27.86
CA LYS A 179 -49.88 14.02 27.33
C LYS A 179 -49.05 14.60 28.48
N HIS A 180 -47.80 14.17 28.65
CA HIS A 180 -46.79 15.00 29.30
C HIS A 180 -46.41 16.13 28.33
N ARG A 181 -46.84 17.36 28.64
CA ARG A 181 -46.39 18.57 27.96
C ARG A 181 -44.95 18.84 28.37
N PHE A 182 -43.99 18.55 27.51
CA PHE A 182 -42.65 19.12 27.67
C PHE A 182 -42.72 20.62 27.36
N HIS A 183 -42.37 21.43 28.35
CA HIS A 183 -42.21 22.88 28.20
C HIS A 183 -41.14 23.17 27.14
N LYS A 184 -41.52 23.83 26.04
CA LYS A 184 -40.57 24.50 25.15
C LYS A 184 -40.02 25.71 25.89
N THR A 185 -38.76 25.69 26.30
CA THR A 185 -38.01 26.88 26.68
C THR A 185 -37.83 27.76 25.44
N ARG A 186 -38.44 28.95 25.46
CA ARG A 186 -38.20 30.02 24.49
C ARG A 186 -36.81 30.60 24.75
N ARG A 187 -35.89 30.46 23.79
CA ARG A 187 -34.68 31.29 23.77
C ARG A 187 -35.10 32.67 23.25
N ILE A 188 -35.18 33.64 24.15
CA ILE A 188 -35.46 35.04 23.82
C ILE A 188 -34.18 35.59 23.19
N LEU A 189 -34.18 35.76 21.86
CA LEU A 189 -33.26 36.69 21.20
C LEU A 189 -33.85 38.09 21.40
N GLY A 190 -33.38 38.79 22.43
CA GLY A 190 -33.66 40.22 22.60
C GLY A 190 -33.14 40.99 21.39
N LYS A 191 -34.04 41.70 20.71
CA LYS A 191 -33.67 42.81 19.81
C LYS A 191 -33.77 44.11 20.59
N LYS A 192 -32.62 44.79 20.70
CA LYS A 192 -32.35 46.24 20.73
C LYS A 192 -33.19 47.17 21.62
N CYS A 193 -32.48 47.95 22.44
CA CYS A 193 -32.81 49.36 22.68
C CYS A 193 -31.54 50.22 22.60
N ILE A 194 -31.66 51.24 21.73
CA ILE A 194 -30.94 52.53 21.59
C ILE A 194 -29.43 52.46 21.30
#